data_AF-A0A662YC99-F1
#
_entry.id   AF-A0A662YC99-F1
#
_cell.length_a   1.000
_cell.length_b   1.000
_cell.length_c   1.000
_cell.angle_alpha   90.00
_cell.angle_beta   90.00
_cell.angle_gamma   90.00
#
_symmetry.space_group_name_H-M   'P 1'
#
loop_
_entity.id
_entity.type
_entity.pdbx_description
1 polymer ?
#
loop_
_entity_poly.entity_id
_entity_poly.type
_entity_poly.pdbx_seq_one_letter_code
_entity_poly.pdbx_strand_id
1 'polypeptide(L)'
;MARLRDASPRRSDARDGKKKRHRHHSGSEDPEDAARAARKARKKAAKMLAAVGYSDETNPFGDSNLSQPFVWGKKEKGSQPKDGADLRRAQRQRVDEIRKARDRREQREAEQEEMERLKGEELRLRDAEQYEDWQQKEESFHLRQAKVRSQLRIRANREKPVDLLAKNLLLVSARAQQDEAEEKDGKTKTEDDFFQREIGRIRVEHRRPYAIVEVLSADELEELQDDVKTYLELEESGNGGENAEFWRLMRLVCDDRIRRLRRAQSEGRAGRGAIHESVNETIADMLDGKDAAGLTELQAEVRETIASASRGAAGVDVEFWEEVAQQIEVYQARARLTELHEEMLTKLADLME
;
A
#
# COMPACT_ATOMS: atom_id res chain seq x y z
N MET A 1 72.72 -79.69 -12.55
CA MET A 1 72.93 -81.03 -11.96
C MET A 1 72.38 -81.00 -10.55
N ALA A 2 71.19 -81.56 -10.31
CA ALA A 2 70.98 -82.96 -9.95
C ALA A 2 71.46 -83.30 -8.53
N ARG A 3 70.49 -83.60 -7.63
CA ARG A 3 70.44 -84.66 -6.60
C ARG A 3 69.10 -84.46 -5.84
N LEU A 4 68.06 -85.28 -6.03
CA LEU A 4 67.82 -86.62 -5.44
C LEU A 4 68.02 -86.58 -3.92
N ARG A 5 67.14 -87.03 -3.03
CA ARG A 5 65.88 -87.81 -3.08
C ARG A 5 65.42 -87.85 -1.60
N ASP A 6 64.13 -87.82 -1.31
CA ASP A 6 63.60 -88.85 -0.42
C ASP A 6 62.11 -89.10 -0.70
N ALA A 7 61.72 -90.36 -0.64
CA ALA A 7 60.44 -90.87 -1.09
C ALA A 7 59.91 -91.89 -0.09
N SER A 8 58.64 -91.78 0.30
CA SER A 8 57.67 -92.89 0.50
C SER A 8 56.41 -92.41 1.24
N PRO A 9 55.29 -93.16 1.22
CA PRO A 9 54.59 -93.67 0.04
C PRO A 9 53.08 -93.37 0.08
N ARG A 10 52.45 -93.65 -1.05
CA ARG A 10 51.03 -93.44 -1.39
C ARG A 10 50.05 -94.12 -0.41
N ARG A 11 49.01 -93.39 0.00
CA ARG A 11 47.71 -93.96 0.38
C ARG A 11 46.68 -93.59 -0.69
N SER A 12 46.16 -94.63 -1.34
CA SER A 12 45.03 -94.59 -2.25
C SER A 12 43.74 -94.37 -1.46
N ASP A 13 43.10 -93.21 -1.63
CA ASP A 13 41.74 -93.01 -1.13
C ASP A 13 40.75 -93.07 -2.30
N ALA A 14 39.86 -94.05 -2.22
CA ALA A 14 38.90 -94.38 -3.24
C ALA A 14 37.85 -93.26 -3.33
N ARG A 15 37.69 -92.69 -4.53
CA ARG A 15 36.63 -91.72 -4.83
C ARG A 15 35.29 -92.43 -4.86
N ASP A 16 34.54 -92.34 -3.76
CA ASP A 16 33.13 -92.73 -3.72
C ASP A 16 32.28 -91.72 -4.50
N GLY A 17 31.73 -92.18 -5.62
CA GLY A 17 30.89 -91.40 -6.52
C GLY A 17 29.49 -91.20 -5.96
N LYS A 18 29.27 -90.10 -5.22
CA LYS A 18 27.91 -89.65 -4.87
C LYS A 18 27.21 -89.03 -6.07
N LYS A 19 26.40 -89.85 -6.75
CA LYS A 19 25.32 -89.42 -7.66
C LYS A 19 24.49 -88.32 -6.97
N LYS A 20 24.58 -87.08 -7.47
CA LYS A 20 23.66 -85.99 -7.09
C LYS A 20 22.26 -86.35 -7.59
N ARG A 21 21.46 -86.96 -6.72
CA ARG A 21 20.02 -87.11 -6.92
C ARG A 21 19.41 -85.71 -6.88
N HIS A 22 18.81 -85.28 -7.99
CA HIS A 22 17.87 -84.17 -7.99
C HIS A 22 16.76 -84.50 -6.98
N ARG A 23 16.77 -83.81 -5.83
CA ARG A 23 15.62 -83.79 -4.93
C ARG A 23 14.55 -82.96 -5.61
N HIS A 24 13.51 -83.61 -6.13
CA HIS A 24 12.20 -82.99 -6.23
C HIS A 24 11.78 -82.64 -4.79
N HIS A 25 11.97 -81.39 -4.39
CA HIS A 25 11.33 -80.87 -3.21
C HIS A 25 9.87 -80.61 -3.59
N SER A 26 9.01 -81.62 -3.39
CA SER A 26 7.59 -81.37 -3.27
C SER A 26 7.42 -80.56 -1.99
N GLY A 27 7.36 -79.23 -2.14
CA GLY A 27 7.14 -78.32 -1.04
C GLY A 27 5.79 -78.62 -0.42
N SER A 28 5.79 -79.14 0.81
CA SER A 28 4.74 -78.79 1.74
C SER A 28 5.01 -77.32 2.10
N GLU A 29 4.27 -76.41 1.48
CA GLU A 29 4.29 -75.00 1.85
C GLU A 29 3.74 -74.91 3.28
N ASP A 30 4.65 -74.87 4.27
CA ASP A 30 4.25 -74.54 5.63
C ASP A 30 3.61 -73.14 5.59
N PRO A 31 2.33 -73.01 6.00
CA PRO A 31 1.59 -71.75 5.86
C PRO A 31 2.26 -70.57 6.58
N GLU A 32 3.07 -70.86 7.60
CA GLU A 32 3.86 -69.86 8.32
C GLU A 32 5.01 -69.25 7.49
N ASP A 33 5.67 -70.05 6.65
CA ASP A 33 6.78 -69.58 5.81
C ASP A 33 6.27 -68.77 4.60
N ALA A 34 5.14 -69.19 4.02
CA ALA A 34 4.44 -68.42 2.99
C ALA A 34 3.95 -67.06 3.53
N ALA A 35 3.37 -67.04 4.73
CA ALA A 35 2.93 -65.80 5.40
C ALA A 35 4.10 -64.85 5.69
N ARG A 36 5.26 -65.40 6.11
CA ARG A 36 6.48 -64.62 6.36
C ARG A 36 7.03 -64.01 5.07
N ALA A 37 7.00 -64.73 3.96
CA ALA A 37 7.41 -64.24 2.64
C ALA A 37 6.48 -63.12 2.13
N ALA A 38 5.16 -63.31 2.23
CA ALA A 38 4.17 -62.30 1.83
C ALA A 38 4.32 -60.99 2.61
N ARG A 39 4.56 -61.07 3.93
CA ARG A 39 4.80 -59.89 4.78
C ARG A 39 6.06 -59.12 4.37
N LYS A 40 7.14 -59.82 4.00
CA LYS A 40 8.37 -59.19 3.49
C LYS A 40 8.15 -58.53 2.13
N ALA A 41 7.35 -59.13 1.24
CA ALA A 41 7.00 -58.55 -0.05
C ALA A 41 6.18 -57.26 0.11
N ARG A 42 5.13 -57.28 0.95
CA ARG A 42 4.30 -56.09 1.23
C ARG A 42 5.11 -54.93 1.82
N LYS A 43 6.04 -55.21 2.75
CA LYS A 43 6.91 -54.19 3.34
C LYS A 43 7.86 -53.57 2.30
N LYS A 44 8.35 -54.37 1.34
CA LYS A 44 9.18 -53.86 0.24
C LYS A 44 8.37 -53.00 -0.74
N ALA A 45 7.15 -53.42 -1.09
CA ALA A 45 6.26 -52.65 -1.96
C ALA A 45 5.89 -51.30 -1.34
N ALA A 46 5.50 -51.29 -0.06
CA ALA A 46 5.20 -50.04 0.66
C ALA A 46 6.40 -49.07 0.71
N LYS A 47 7.62 -49.61 0.87
CA LYS A 47 8.85 -48.80 0.84
C LYS A 47 9.13 -48.20 -0.55
N MET A 48 8.82 -48.93 -1.62
CA MET A 48 8.98 -48.44 -2.99
C MET A 48 7.98 -47.33 -3.31
N LEU A 49 6.71 -47.50 -2.95
CA LEU A 49 5.67 -46.47 -3.10
C LEU A 49 6.04 -45.18 -2.36
N ALA A 50 6.48 -45.31 -1.11
CA ALA A 50 6.93 -44.16 -0.32
C ALA A 50 8.16 -43.45 -0.92
N ALA A 51 9.03 -44.16 -1.64
CA ALA A 51 10.20 -43.57 -2.31
C ALA A 51 9.84 -42.85 -3.61
N VAL A 52 8.77 -43.27 -4.30
CA VAL A 52 8.32 -42.69 -5.57
C VAL A 52 7.29 -41.57 -5.34
N GLY A 53 6.69 -41.47 -4.16
CA GLY A 53 5.79 -40.38 -3.77
C GLY A 53 4.36 -40.48 -4.32
N TYR A 54 4.04 -41.61 -4.96
CA TYR A 54 2.68 -41.93 -5.40
C TYR A 54 2.07 -42.97 -4.47
N SER A 55 0.76 -42.86 -4.24
CA SER A 55 -0.02 -43.91 -3.60
C SER A 55 -0.87 -44.62 -4.64
N ASP A 56 -1.47 -45.76 -4.28
CA ASP A 56 -2.44 -46.46 -5.13
C ASP A 56 -3.65 -45.56 -5.50
N GLU A 57 -3.91 -44.50 -4.71
CA GLU A 57 -5.00 -43.53 -4.91
C GLU A 57 -4.53 -42.25 -5.64
N THR A 58 -3.26 -41.84 -5.47
CA THR A 58 -2.66 -40.68 -6.13
C THR A 58 -1.54 -41.12 -7.07
N ASN A 59 -1.90 -41.95 -8.05
CA ASN A 59 -1.02 -42.41 -9.10
C ASN A 59 -1.28 -41.67 -10.44
N PRO A 60 -0.33 -40.88 -10.96
CA PRO A 60 -0.50 -40.15 -12.22
C PRO A 60 -0.61 -41.06 -13.46
N PHE A 61 -0.23 -42.34 -13.34
CA PHE A 61 -0.32 -43.34 -14.41
C PHE A 61 -1.62 -44.14 -14.39
N GLY A 62 -2.52 -43.89 -13.43
CA GLY A 62 -3.84 -44.50 -13.37
C GLY A 62 -3.85 -46.00 -13.05
N ASP A 63 -2.75 -46.54 -12.52
CA ASP A 63 -2.70 -47.92 -12.03
C ASP A 63 -3.16 -47.96 -10.56
N SER A 64 -4.20 -48.75 -10.29
CA SER A 64 -4.82 -48.94 -8.98
C SER A 64 -4.06 -49.94 -8.10
N ASN A 65 -3.13 -50.71 -8.68
CA ASN A 65 -2.39 -51.78 -8.01
C ASN A 65 -0.88 -51.52 -8.02
N LEU A 66 -0.47 -50.25 -7.90
CA LEU A 66 0.95 -49.87 -7.87
C LEU A 66 1.71 -50.54 -6.71
N SER A 67 1.01 -50.92 -5.64
CA SER A 67 1.51 -51.72 -4.52
C SER A 67 1.71 -53.21 -4.78
N GLN A 68 1.22 -53.76 -5.90
CA GLN A 68 1.32 -55.18 -6.18
C GLN A 68 2.55 -55.50 -7.05
N PRO A 69 3.33 -56.53 -6.69
CA PRO A 69 4.49 -56.94 -7.49
C PRO A 69 4.03 -57.53 -8.83
N PHE A 70 4.59 -57.04 -9.92
CA PHE A 70 4.31 -57.57 -11.26
C PHE A 70 4.90 -58.97 -11.43
N VAL A 71 4.09 -59.92 -11.91
CA VAL A 71 4.49 -61.33 -12.11
C VAL A 71 4.46 -61.67 -13.60
N TRP A 72 5.57 -62.21 -14.11
CA TRP A 72 5.65 -62.67 -15.50
C TRP A 72 4.93 -64.02 -15.66
N GLY A 73 3.66 -63.98 -16.08
CA GLY A 73 2.88 -65.17 -16.42
C GLY A 73 3.23 -65.69 -17.82
N LYS A 74 3.35 -67.02 -17.98
CA LYS A 74 3.46 -67.64 -19.31
C LYS A 74 2.08 -67.60 -19.97
N LYS A 75 1.97 -66.91 -21.11
CA LYS A 75 0.70 -66.78 -21.87
C LYS A 75 0.19 -68.17 -22.25
N GLU A 76 -0.92 -68.60 -21.66
CA GLU A 76 -1.56 -69.86 -22.03
C GLU A 76 -2.02 -69.81 -23.48
N LYS A 77 -1.71 -70.87 -24.23
CA LYS A 77 -2.14 -71.05 -25.63
C LYS A 77 -3.64 -71.37 -25.64
N GLY A 78 -4.47 -70.35 -25.39
CA GLY A 78 -5.93 -70.51 -25.29
C GLY A 78 -6.74 -69.22 -25.37
N SER A 79 -6.12 -68.05 -25.56
CA SER A 79 -6.89 -66.85 -25.92
C SER A 79 -7.22 -66.91 -27.41
N GLN A 80 -8.45 -67.30 -27.73
CA GLN A 80 -9.03 -67.10 -29.07
C GLN A 80 -8.84 -65.63 -29.50
N PRO A 81 -8.59 -65.35 -30.79
CA PRO A 81 -8.59 -63.97 -31.28
C PRO A 81 -9.99 -63.40 -31.02
N LYS A 82 -10.07 -62.31 -30.23
CA LYS A 82 -11.34 -61.61 -30.02
C LYS A 82 -11.87 -61.16 -31.38
N ASP A 83 -13.18 -61.30 -31.59
CA ASP A 83 -13.82 -60.91 -32.83
C ASP A 83 -13.54 -59.43 -33.15
N GLY A 84 -13.30 -59.09 -34.41
CA GLY A 84 -12.90 -57.73 -34.81
C GLY A 84 -13.92 -56.65 -34.40
N ALA A 85 -15.19 -57.03 -34.28
CA ALA A 85 -16.27 -56.18 -33.81
C ALA A 85 -16.18 -55.89 -32.29
N ASP A 86 -15.84 -56.90 -31.48
CA ASP A 86 -15.69 -56.74 -30.02
C ASP A 86 -14.45 -55.92 -29.66
N LEU A 87 -13.36 -56.08 -30.42
CA LEU A 87 -12.18 -55.22 -30.31
C LEU A 87 -12.52 -53.76 -30.61
N ARG A 88 -13.30 -53.48 -31.66
CA ARG A 88 -13.76 -52.13 -32.00
C ARG A 88 -14.73 -51.57 -30.95
N ARG A 89 -15.59 -52.40 -30.36
CA ARG A 89 -16.52 -51.99 -29.28
C ARG A 89 -15.76 -51.65 -27.99
N ALA A 90 -14.80 -52.49 -27.60
CA ALA A 90 -13.91 -52.22 -26.47
C ALA A 90 -13.03 -50.99 -26.72
N GLN A 91 -12.58 -50.76 -27.96
CA GLN A 91 -11.83 -49.56 -28.33
C GLN A 91 -12.70 -48.30 -28.24
N ARG A 92 -13.96 -48.35 -28.68
CA ARG A 92 -14.93 -47.25 -28.51
C ARG A 92 -15.21 -46.95 -27.03
N GLN A 93 -15.43 -47.98 -26.22
CA GLN A 93 -15.63 -47.83 -24.77
C GLN A 93 -14.41 -47.19 -24.08
N ARG A 94 -13.19 -47.62 -24.42
CA ARG A 94 -11.96 -46.97 -23.93
C ARG A 94 -11.85 -45.52 -24.37
N VAL A 95 -12.21 -45.21 -25.62
CA VAL A 95 -12.20 -43.83 -26.12
C VAL A 95 -13.23 -42.97 -25.38
N ASP A 96 -14.42 -43.50 -25.10
CA ASP A 96 -15.46 -42.81 -24.34
C ASP A 96 -15.08 -42.63 -22.86
N GLU A 97 -14.41 -43.61 -22.25
CA GLU A 97 -13.82 -43.51 -20.91
C GLU A 97 -12.71 -42.45 -20.85
N ILE A 98 -11.83 -42.42 -21.86
CA ILE A 98 -10.78 -41.40 -22.00
C ILE A 98 -11.40 -40.01 -22.15
N ARG A 99 -12.47 -39.87 -22.94
CA ARG A 99 -13.21 -38.60 -23.09
C ARG A 99 -13.80 -38.14 -21.75
N LYS A 100 -14.56 -39.00 -21.06
CA LYS A 100 -15.09 -38.69 -19.73
C LYS A 100 -14.01 -38.40 -18.69
N ALA A 101 -12.84 -39.02 -18.80
CA ALA A 101 -11.69 -38.76 -17.93
C ALA A 101 -11.01 -37.41 -18.25
N ARG A 102 -11.00 -37.01 -19.53
CA ARG A 102 -10.54 -35.70 -19.98
C ARG A 102 -11.50 -34.60 -19.55
N ASP A 103 -12.81 -34.76 -19.76
CA ASP A 103 -13.82 -33.79 -19.36
C ASP A 103 -13.78 -33.54 -17.84
N ARG A 104 -13.55 -34.59 -17.02
CA ARG A 104 -13.34 -34.47 -15.56
C ARG A 104 -12.01 -33.82 -15.16
N ARG A 105 -11.00 -33.79 -16.04
CA ARG A 105 -9.76 -33.03 -15.80
C ARG A 105 -9.99 -31.57 -16.13
N GLU A 106 -10.57 -31.31 -17.29
CA GLU A 106 -10.91 -29.97 -17.76
C GLU A 106 -11.86 -29.26 -16.80
N GLN A 107 -12.86 -29.96 -16.24
CA GLN A 107 -13.73 -29.40 -15.20
C GLN A 107 -12.96 -29.04 -13.92
N ARG A 108 -12.05 -29.91 -13.44
CA ARG A 108 -11.24 -29.64 -12.25
C ARG A 108 -10.20 -28.54 -12.47
N GLU A 109 -9.63 -28.49 -13.67
CA GLU A 109 -8.66 -27.47 -14.07
C GLU A 109 -9.36 -26.11 -14.20
N ALA A 110 -10.54 -26.06 -14.81
CA ALA A 110 -11.37 -24.85 -14.87
C ALA A 110 -11.84 -24.39 -13.48
N GLU A 111 -12.27 -25.32 -12.61
CA GLU A 111 -12.61 -24.99 -11.21
C GLU A 111 -11.39 -24.47 -10.43
N GLN A 112 -10.21 -25.06 -10.64
CA GLN A 112 -8.97 -24.60 -10.02
C GLN A 112 -8.53 -23.24 -10.56
N GLU A 113 -8.63 -23.02 -11.87
CA GLU A 113 -8.29 -21.75 -12.52
C GLU A 113 -9.21 -20.62 -12.06
N GLU A 114 -10.52 -20.86 -11.96
CA GLU A 114 -11.47 -19.89 -11.39
C GLU A 114 -11.17 -19.59 -9.91
N MET A 115 -10.88 -20.61 -9.11
CA MET A 115 -10.48 -20.45 -7.70
C MET A 115 -9.15 -19.70 -7.56
N GLU A 116 -8.17 -19.95 -8.44
CA GLU A 116 -6.89 -19.25 -8.46
C GLU A 116 -7.04 -17.80 -8.90
N ARG A 117 -7.91 -17.53 -9.89
CA ARG A 117 -8.25 -16.18 -10.31
C ARG A 117 -8.89 -15.40 -9.17
N LEU A 118 -9.91 -15.96 -8.51
CA LEU A 118 -10.58 -15.33 -7.37
C LEU A 118 -9.61 -15.05 -6.21
N LYS A 119 -8.73 -16.01 -5.86
CA LYS A 119 -7.68 -15.81 -4.85
C LYS A 119 -6.68 -14.74 -5.26
N GLY A 120 -6.32 -14.66 -6.54
CA GLY A 120 -5.42 -13.64 -7.05
C GLY A 120 -6.03 -12.24 -6.99
N GLU A 121 -7.33 -12.12 -7.29
CA GLU A 121 -8.09 -10.88 -7.13
C GLU A 121 -8.22 -10.49 -5.66
N GLU A 122 -8.56 -11.44 -4.79
CA GLU A 122 -8.63 -11.22 -3.34
C GLU A 122 -7.29 -10.76 -2.76
N LEU A 123 -6.17 -11.39 -3.19
CA LEU A 123 -4.85 -10.99 -2.76
C LEU A 123 -4.51 -9.56 -3.21
N ARG A 124 -4.84 -9.19 -4.45
CA ARG A 124 -4.61 -7.83 -4.96
C ARG A 124 -5.43 -6.79 -4.19
N LEU A 125 -6.70 -7.08 -3.91
CA LEU A 125 -7.55 -6.19 -3.12
C LEU A 125 -6.99 -6.02 -1.71
N ARG A 126 -6.61 -7.13 -1.07
CA ARG A 126 -6.02 -7.11 0.27
C ARG A 126 -4.68 -6.36 0.32
N ASP A 127 -3.85 -6.51 -0.71
CA ASP A 127 -2.58 -5.78 -0.81
C ASP A 127 -2.83 -4.27 -1.06
N ALA A 128 -3.85 -3.92 -1.85
CA ALA A 128 -4.25 -2.53 -2.07
C ALA A 128 -4.78 -1.87 -0.78
N GLU A 129 -5.64 -2.57 -0.02
CA GLU A 129 -6.13 -2.09 1.28
C GLU A 129 -4.98 -1.89 2.28
N GLN A 130 -4.05 -2.84 2.37
CA GLN A 130 -2.86 -2.69 3.23
C GLN A 130 -1.97 -1.52 2.80
N TYR A 131 -1.87 -1.27 1.50
CA TYR A 131 -1.12 -0.15 0.96
C TYR A 131 -1.77 1.19 1.34
N GLU A 132 -3.09 1.32 1.21
CA GLU A 132 -3.83 2.51 1.65
C GLU A 132 -3.67 2.78 3.15
N ASP A 133 -3.84 1.75 3.99
CA ASP A 133 -3.62 1.86 5.44
C ASP A 133 -2.18 2.28 5.78
N TRP A 134 -1.21 1.80 5.02
CA TRP A 134 0.19 2.17 5.20
C TRP A 134 0.45 3.62 4.79
N GLN A 135 -0.11 4.06 3.66
CA GLN A 135 -0.04 5.45 3.18
C GLN A 135 -0.63 6.42 4.22
N GLN A 136 -1.84 6.17 4.73
CA GLN A 136 -2.44 7.03 5.77
C GLN A 136 -1.59 7.10 7.04
N LYS A 137 -0.98 5.97 7.44
CA LYS A 137 -0.06 5.94 8.59
C LYS A 137 1.21 6.75 8.32
N GLU A 138 1.76 6.68 7.12
CA GLU A 138 2.91 7.48 6.68
C GLU A 138 2.60 8.98 6.67
N GLU A 139 1.46 9.39 6.08
CA GLU A 139 1.01 10.78 6.06
C GLU A 139 0.78 11.33 7.47
N SER A 140 0.10 10.57 8.34
CA SER A 140 -0.09 10.96 9.74
C SER A 140 1.23 11.06 10.51
N PHE A 141 2.22 10.24 10.16
CA PHE A 141 3.56 10.32 10.74
C PHE A 141 4.29 11.58 10.27
N HIS A 142 4.22 11.92 8.98
CA HIS A 142 4.78 13.16 8.45
C HIS A 142 4.13 14.40 9.08
N LEU A 143 2.81 14.39 9.30
CA LEU A 143 2.11 15.46 10.01
C LEU A 143 2.64 15.61 11.44
N ARG A 144 2.72 14.50 12.19
CA ARG A 144 3.28 14.51 13.55
C ARG A 144 4.73 15.03 13.56
N GLN A 145 5.56 14.58 12.63
CA GLN A 145 6.94 15.02 12.52
C GLN A 145 7.04 16.53 12.20
N ALA A 146 6.20 17.05 11.30
CA ALA A 146 6.13 18.47 10.98
C ALA A 146 5.72 19.30 12.19
N LYS A 147 4.71 18.85 12.95
CA LYS A 147 4.30 19.45 14.23
C LYS A 147 5.47 19.46 15.21
N VAL A 148 6.10 18.32 15.51
CA VAL A 148 7.26 18.23 16.42
C VAL A 148 8.44 19.10 15.98
N ARG A 149 8.72 19.19 14.68
CA ARG A 149 9.78 20.07 14.17
C ARG A 149 9.46 21.55 14.39
N SER A 150 8.22 21.96 14.16
CA SER A 150 7.77 23.33 14.41
C SER A 150 7.86 23.68 15.90
N GLN A 151 7.37 22.77 16.74
CA GLN A 151 7.45 22.81 18.19
C GLN A 151 8.90 23.01 18.71
N LEU A 152 9.87 22.26 18.19
CA LEU A 152 11.28 22.40 18.56
C LEU A 152 11.87 23.76 18.15
N ARG A 153 11.47 24.30 16.98
CA ARG A 153 11.91 25.62 16.50
C ARG A 153 11.37 26.76 17.35
N ILE A 154 10.08 26.67 17.73
CA ILE A 154 9.41 27.59 18.66
C ILE A 154 10.15 27.62 20.00
N ARG A 155 10.43 26.44 20.58
CA ARG A 155 11.18 26.34 21.83
C ARG A 155 12.57 26.99 21.74
N ALA A 156 13.25 26.82 20.61
CA ALA A 156 14.61 27.32 20.41
C ALA A 156 14.67 28.81 20.05
N ASN A 157 13.55 29.54 20.02
CA ASN A 157 13.44 30.92 19.52
C ASN A 157 14.04 31.11 18.11
N ARG A 158 13.95 30.08 17.27
CA ARG A 158 14.39 30.09 15.86
C ARG A 158 13.21 29.77 14.96
N GLU A 159 12.12 30.49 15.22
CA GLU A 159 10.83 30.33 14.55
C GLU A 159 10.97 30.74 13.08
N LYS A 160 10.60 29.85 12.17
CA LYS A 160 10.38 30.20 10.76
C LYS A 160 9.02 30.91 10.61
N PRO A 161 8.77 31.61 9.49
CA PRO A 161 7.46 32.19 9.20
C PRO A 161 6.30 31.19 9.31
N VAL A 162 6.49 29.95 8.83
CA VAL A 162 5.46 28.90 8.97
C VAL A 162 5.18 28.53 10.43
N ASP A 163 6.21 28.57 11.29
CA ASP A 163 6.07 28.24 12.71
C ASP A 163 5.25 29.31 13.43
N LEU A 164 5.40 30.59 13.03
CA LEU A 164 4.59 31.69 13.56
C LEU A 164 3.11 31.51 13.22
N LEU A 165 2.80 31.08 12.00
CA LEU A 165 1.43 30.80 11.55
C LEU A 165 0.85 29.56 12.26
N ALA A 166 1.65 28.49 12.35
CA ALA A 166 1.24 27.24 12.98
C ALA A 166 1.11 27.36 14.51
N LYS A 167 1.76 28.35 15.13
CA LYS A 167 1.87 28.49 16.59
C LYS A 167 0.53 28.40 17.31
N ASN A 168 -0.43 29.20 16.89
CA ASN A 168 -1.75 29.23 17.54
C ASN A 168 -2.54 27.95 17.28
N LEU A 169 -2.41 27.35 16.08
CA LEU A 169 -3.03 26.05 15.76
C LEU A 169 -2.48 24.93 16.64
N LEU A 170 -1.16 24.91 16.84
CA LEU A 170 -0.48 23.94 17.70
C LEU A 170 -0.88 24.12 19.17
N LEU A 171 -1.06 25.36 19.63
CA LEU A 171 -1.50 25.66 20.99
C LEU A 171 -2.93 25.18 21.23
N VAL A 172 -3.86 25.48 20.31
CA VAL A 172 -5.26 25.07 20.41
C VAL A 172 -5.38 23.55 20.38
N SER A 173 -4.73 22.88 19.42
CA SER A 173 -4.80 21.41 19.29
C SER A 173 -4.19 20.68 20.49
N ALA A 174 -3.05 21.13 21.00
CA ALA A 174 -2.41 20.46 22.12
C ALA A 174 -3.12 20.70 23.46
N ARG A 175 -3.86 21.81 23.61
CA ARG A 175 -4.70 22.06 24.79
C ARG A 175 -5.99 21.25 24.74
N ALA A 176 -6.65 21.15 23.59
CA ALA A 176 -7.80 20.27 23.41
C ALA A 176 -7.47 18.80 23.77
N GLN A 177 -6.27 18.33 23.40
CA GLN A 177 -5.79 17.00 23.78
C GLN A 177 -5.51 16.84 25.28
N GLN A 178 -5.19 17.91 26.01
CA GLN A 178 -5.01 17.86 27.47
C GLN A 178 -6.33 17.60 28.18
N ASP A 179 -7.38 18.34 27.82
CA ASP A 179 -8.69 18.22 28.46
C ASP A 179 -9.27 16.81 28.25
N GLU A 180 -9.11 16.23 27.06
CA GLU A 180 -9.51 14.84 26.78
C GLU A 180 -8.68 13.79 27.56
N ALA A 181 -7.41 14.07 27.83
CA ALA A 181 -6.52 13.17 28.56
C ALA A 181 -6.75 13.23 30.08
N GLU A 182 -7.15 14.38 30.62
CA GLU A 182 -7.56 14.53 32.02
C GLU A 182 -8.88 13.80 32.31
N GLU A 183 -9.76 13.68 31.31
CA GLU A 183 -11.03 12.94 31.44
C GLU A 183 -10.89 11.41 31.36
N LYS A 184 -9.81 10.91 30.73
CA LYS A 184 -9.53 9.47 30.56
C LYS A 184 -8.29 9.05 31.34
N ASP A 185 -8.46 8.63 32.61
CA ASP A 185 -7.49 8.02 33.53
C ASP A 185 -6.08 7.81 32.92
N GLY A 186 -5.29 8.88 32.94
CA GLY A 186 -4.10 9.08 32.13
C GLY A 186 -3.04 7.99 32.29
N LYS A 187 -2.80 7.23 31.22
CA LYS A 187 -1.66 6.31 31.17
C LYS A 187 -1.16 5.99 29.76
N THR A 188 -0.97 7.00 28.93
CA THR A 188 -0.14 6.89 27.74
C THR A 188 0.85 8.05 27.71
N LYS A 189 2.10 7.79 28.13
CA LYS A 189 3.21 8.74 27.98
C LYS A 189 3.67 8.71 26.52
N THR A 190 3.05 9.50 25.67
CA THR A 190 3.51 9.78 24.30
C THR A 190 4.58 10.88 24.31
N GLU A 191 5.37 10.97 23.24
CA GLU A 191 6.38 12.03 23.07
C GLU A 191 5.76 13.45 23.13
N ASP A 192 4.46 13.57 22.85
CA ASP A 192 3.65 14.79 22.99
C ASP A 192 3.56 15.30 24.44
N ASP A 193 3.71 14.43 25.44
CA ASP A 193 3.61 14.77 26.88
C ASP A 193 4.71 15.77 27.31
N PHE A 194 5.87 15.72 26.64
CA PHE A 194 6.94 16.71 26.86
C PHE A 194 6.53 18.11 26.38
N PHE A 195 5.84 18.19 25.24
CA PHE A 195 5.40 19.46 24.69
C PHE A 195 4.18 20.00 25.46
N GLN A 196 3.24 19.13 25.82
CA GLN A 196 2.09 19.42 26.68
C GLN A 196 2.49 20.18 27.95
N ARG A 197 3.61 19.78 28.57
CA ARG A 197 4.13 20.38 29.80
C ARG A 197 4.78 21.75 29.60
N GLU A 198 5.28 22.02 28.40
CA GLU A 198 5.99 23.27 28.08
C GLU A 198 5.09 24.28 27.33
N ILE A 199 3.91 23.85 26.85
CA ILE A 199 2.94 24.68 26.12
C ILE A 199 2.53 25.93 26.89
N GLY A 200 2.36 25.84 28.21
CA GLY A 200 2.06 27.02 29.04
C GLY A 200 3.15 28.10 29.04
N ARG A 201 4.34 27.83 28.48
CA ARG A 201 5.44 28.80 28.36
C ARG A 201 5.55 29.41 26.96
N ILE A 202 4.84 28.86 25.99
CA ILE A 202 4.86 29.35 24.61
C ILE A 202 4.03 30.63 24.55
N ARG A 203 4.62 31.70 24.04
CA ARG A 203 3.91 32.97 23.85
C ARG A 203 2.93 32.84 22.69
N VAL A 204 1.68 33.22 22.94
CA VAL A 204 0.65 33.34 21.89
C VAL A 204 1.12 34.35 20.84
N GLU A 205 0.92 34.03 19.57
CA GLU A 205 1.18 34.97 18.48
C GLU A 205 -0.06 35.84 18.28
N HIS A 206 0.09 37.15 18.47
CA HIS A 206 -0.99 38.13 18.33
C HIS A 206 -1.00 38.82 16.98
N ARG A 207 0.06 38.68 16.17
CA ARG A 207 0.07 39.22 14.81
C ARG A 207 -0.89 38.40 13.96
N ARG A 208 -1.70 39.13 13.18
CA ARG A 208 -2.61 38.53 12.22
C ARG A 208 -1.83 37.73 11.16
N PRO A 209 -2.34 36.58 10.70
CA PRO A 209 -1.62 35.70 9.77
C PRO A 209 -1.15 36.41 8.49
N TYR A 210 -2.01 37.23 7.88
CA TYR A 210 -1.65 37.99 6.68
C TYR A 210 -0.59 39.08 6.95
N ALA A 211 -0.54 39.64 8.16
CA ALA A 211 0.46 40.66 8.51
C ALA A 211 1.87 40.08 8.61
N ILE A 212 1.99 38.79 8.96
CA ILE A 212 3.26 38.06 8.92
C ILE A 212 3.72 37.92 7.46
N VAL A 213 2.82 37.61 6.54
CA VAL A 213 3.14 37.42 5.10
C VAL A 213 3.62 38.71 4.45
N GLU A 214 3.02 39.85 4.77
CA GLU A 214 3.35 41.15 4.15
C GLU A 214 4.79 41.61 4.40
N VAL A 215 5.38 41.22 5.54
CA VAL A 215 6.73 41.66 5.95
C VAL A 215 7.86 40.75 5.46
N LEU A 216 7.55 39.62 4.81
CA LEU A 216 8.56 38.66 4.34
C LEU A 216 9.25 39.12 3.06
N SER A 217 10.52 38.72 2.91
CA SER A 217 11.23 38.84 1.64
C SER A 217 10.70 37.84 0.59
N ALA A 218 11.04 38.06 -0.69
CA ALA A 218 10.61 37.18 -1.78
C ALA A 218 11.06 35.72 -1.55
N ASP A 219 12.31 35.51 -1.13
CA ASP A 219 12.87 34.17 -0.89
C ASP A 219 12.19 33.48 0.30
N GLU A 220 11.97 34.20 1.41
CA GLU A 220 11.26 33.66 2.58
C GLU A 220 9.80 33.34 2.28
N LEU A 221 9.17 34.11 1.38
CA LEU A 221 7.79 33.91 0.98
C LEU A 221 7.63 32.69 0.07
N GLU A 222 8.61 32.42 -0.80
CA GLU A 222 8.64 31.18 -1.59
C GLU A 222 8.84 29.96 -0.68
N GLU A 223 9.76 30.02 0.30
CA GLU A 223 9.89 28.98 1.32
C GLU A 223 8.58 28.79 2.10
N LEU A 224 7.94 29.88 2.52
CA LEU A 224 6.67 29.83 3.24
C LEU A 224 5.56 29.20 2.40
N GLN A 225 5.51 29.51 1.10
CA GLN A 225 4.50 28.95 0.20
C GLN A 225 4.62 27.42 0.11
N ASP A 226 5.84 26.90 0.01
CA ASP A 226 6.08 25.45 -0.04
C ASP A 226 5.80 24.77 1.30
N ASP A 227 6.19 25.41 2.41
CA ASP A 227 5.84 24.95 3.75
C ASP A 227 4.31 24.91 3.93
N VAL A 228 3.57 25.95 3.52
CA VAL A 228 2.09 26.02 3.59
C VAL A 228 1.43 24.93 2.75
N LYS A 229 1.93 24.62 1.54
CA LYS A 229 1.43 23.50 0.72
C LYS A 229 1.59 22.18 1.45
N THR A 230 2.77 21.96 2.03
CA THR A 230 3.06 20.74 2.79
C THR A 230 2.10 20.61 3.98
N TYR A 231 1.87 21.68 4.74
CA TYR A 231 0.89 21.65 5.85
C TYR A 231 -0.54 21.41 5.39
N LEU A 232 -0.94 21.99 4.25
CA LEU A 232 -2.27 21.76 3.69
C LEU A 232 -2.49 20.29 3.32
N GLU A 233 -1.55 19.70 2.58
CA GLU A 233 -1.60 18.28 2.18
C GLU A 233 -1.69 17.38 3.42
N LEU A 234 -0.86 17.64 4.44
CA LEU A 234 -0.84 16.86 5.67
C LEU A 234 -2.11 17.02 6.53
N GLU A 235 -2.77 18.18 6.51
CA GLU A 235 -4.02 18.39 7.25
C GLU A 235 -5.23 17.77 6.53
N GLU A 236 -5.25 17.80 5.19
CA GLU A 236 -6.28 17.15 4.37
C GLU A 236 -6.24 15.63 4.47
N SER A 237 -5.04 15.02 4.47
CA SER A 237 -4.89 13.57 4.57
C SER A 237 -4.83 13.03 6.00
N GLY A 238 -4.25 13.80 6.93
CA GLY A 238 -3.86 13.30 8.25
C GLY A 238 -4.73 13.71 9.44
N ASN A 239 -5.49 14.81 9.35
CA ASN A 239 -6.20 15.40 10.51
C ASN A 239 -7.70 15.67 10.28
N GLY A 240 -8.31 15.01 9.29
CA GLY A 240 -9.72 15.24 8.96
C GLY A 240 -10.04 16.67 8.49
N GLY A 241 -9.02 17.47 8.15
CA GLY A 241 -9.17 18.81 7.60
C GLY A 241 -9.49 19.92 8.59
N GLU A 242 -9.34 19.73 9.91
CA GLU A 242 -9.68 20.74 10.92
C GLU A 242 -9.06 22.13 10.63
N ASN A 243 -7.77 22.15 10.26
CA ASN A 243 -7.06 23.39 9.96
C ASN A 243 -6.85 23.61 8.45
N ALA A 244 -7.45 22.78 7.59
CA ALA A 244 -7.25 22.85 6.14
C ALA A 244 -7.82 24.14 5.54
N GLU A 245 -8.90 24.70 6.10
CA GLU A 245 -9.40 26.03 5.70
C GLU A 245 -8.33 27.11 5.92
N PHE A 246 -7.72 27.15 7.10
CA PHE A 246 -6.68 28.13 7.42
C PHE A 246 -5.51 28.05 6.43
N TRP A 247 -4.98 26.86 6.16
CA TRP A 247 -3.84 26.70 5.25
C TRP A 247 -4.20 27.00 3.79
N ARG A 248 -5.42 26.70 3.34
CA ARG A 248 -5.91 27.10 2.00
C ARG A 248 -5.94 28.62 1.84
N LEU A 249 -6.47 29.34 2.84
CA LEU A 249 -6.52 30.80 2.81
C LEU A 249 -5.11 31.40 2.89
N MET A 250 -4.22 30.82 3.72
CA MET A 250 -2.81 31.23 3.78
C MET A 250 -2.09 31.06 2.45
N ARG A 251 -2.35 29.95 1.74
CA ARG A 251 -1.81 29.71 0.41
C ARG A 251 -2.24 30.81 -0.57
N LEU A 252 -3.53 31.18 -0.57
CA LEU A 252 -4.04 32.24 -1.43
C LEU A 252 -3.35 33.60 -1.15
N VAL A 253 -3.19 33.95 0.13
CA VAL A 253 -2.52 35.20 0.52
C VAL A 253 -1.03 35.19 0.16
N CYS A 254 -0.34 34.05 0.32
CA CYS A 254 1.06 33.91 -0.10
C CYS A 254 1.19 34.03 -1.63
N ASP A 255 0.33 33.35 -2.38
CA ASP A 255 0.32 33.38 -3.85
C ASP A 255 0.13 34.81 -4.38
N ASP A 256 -0.82 35.56 -3.82
CA ASP A 256 -1.05 36.97 -4.17
C ASP A 256 0.17 37.84 -3.84
N ARG A 257 0.75 37.69 -2.64
CA ARG A 257 1.93 38.48 -2.25
C ARG A 257 3.13 38.19 -3.16
N ILE A 258 3.36 36.93 -3.53
CA ILE A 258 4.40 36.55 -4.51
C ILE A 258 4.14 37.22 -5.86
N ARG A 259 2.89 37.19 -6.35
CA ARG A 259 2.53 37.84 -7.62
C ARG A 259 2.80 39.34 -7.59
N ARG A 260 2.40 40.04 -6.52
CA ARG A 260 2.65 41.49 -6.34
C ARG A 260 4.15 41.80 -6.33
N LEU A 261 4.95 41.03 -5.59
CA LEU A 261 6.41 41.22 -5.56
C LEU A 261 7.06 40.98 -6.92
N ARG A 262 6.65 39.93 -7.65
CA ARG A 262 7.15 39.64 -9.00
C ARG A 262 6.78 40.72 -10.01
N ARG A 263 5.56 41.28 -9.91
CA ARG A 263 5.12 42.42 -10.74
C ARG A 263 5.98 43.65 -10.46
N ALA A 264 6.10 44.06 -9.19
CA ALA A 264 6.92 45.19 -8.78
C ALA A 264 8.39 45.08 -9.26
N GLN A 265 8.98 43.88 -9.17
CA GLN A 265 10.35 43.63 -9.65
C GLN A 265 10.49 43.71 -11.18
N SER A 266 9.50 43.21 -11.93
CA SER A 266 9.54 43.25 -13.40
C SER A 266 9.26 44.66 -13.94
N GLU A 267 8.37 45.42 -13.30
CA GLU A 267 7.97 46.77 -13.68
C GLU A 267 9.04 47.82 -13.37
N GLY A 268 9.75 47.68 -12.24
CA GLY A 268 10.91 48.52 -11.91
C GLY A 268 12.03 48.41 -12.95
N ARG A 269 12.05 47.34 -13.76
CA ARG A 269 12.99 47.11 -14.86
C ARG A 269 12.49 47.63 -16.20
N ALA A 270 11.17 47.70 -16.39
CA ALA A 270 10.53 48.01 -17.68
C ALA A 270 9.93 49.44 -17.76
N GLY A 271 9.91 50.20 -16.66
CA GLY A 271 9.41 51.58 -16.64
C GLY A 271 7.89 51.73 -16.87
N ARG A 272 7.14 50.63 -16.80
CA ARG A 272 5.67 50.56 -16.98
C ARG A 272 4.86 50.57 -15.69
N GLY A 273 5.51 50.62 -14.51
CA GLY A 273 4.86 50.45 -13.21
C GLY A 273 3.85 51.54 -12.81
N ALA A 274 3.97 52.76 -13.35
CA ALA A 274 3.09 53.86 -12.96
C ALA A 274 1.61 53.67 -13.34
N ILE A 275 1.33 52.91 -14.41
CA ILE A 275 -0.05 52.69 -14.88
C ILE A 275 -0.73 51.64 -14.01
N HIS A 276 -0.06 50.52 -13.72
CA HIS A 276 -0.62 49.45 -12.88
C HIS A 276 -0.69 49.82 -11.41
N GLU A 277 0.22 50.65 -10.89
CA GLU A 277 0.14 51.16 -9.52
C GLU A 277 -1.12 52.01 -9.31
N SER A 278 -1.44 52.91 -10.25
CA SER A 278 -2.68 53.72 -10.18
C SER A 278 -3.96 52.87 -10.22
N VAL A 279 -3.91 51.76 -10.96
CA VAL A 279 -4.99 50.77 -11.02
C VAL A 279 -5.11 50.03 -9.70
N ASN A 280 -3.99 49.59 -9.10
CA ASN A 280 -3.98 48.93 -7.81
C ASN A 280 -4.44 49.85 -6.67
N GLU A 281 -4.05 51.13 -6.67
CA GLU A 281 -4.57 52.13 -5.73
C GLU A 281 -6.09 52.29 -5.86
N THR A 282 -6.59 52.41 -7.10
CA THR A 282 -8.04 52.49 -7.36
C THR A 282 -8.79 51.24 -6.87
N ILE A 283 -8.21 50.06 -7.08
CA ILE A 283 -8.77 48.79 -6.59
C ILE A 283 -8.74 48.76 -5.07
N ALA A 284 -7.64 49.17 -4.44
CA ALA A 284 -7.50 49.21 -2.99
C ALA A 284 -8.55 50.16 -2.37
N ASP A 285 -8.73 51.37 -2.93
CA ASP A 285 -9.74 52.33 -2.49
C ASP A 285 -11.17 51.79 -2.67
N MET A 286 -11.42 51.03 -3.73
CA MET A 286 -12.72 50.39 -3.95
C MET A 286 -13.01 49.30 -2.91
N LEU A 287 -11.97 48.61 -2.43
CA LEU A 287 -12.09 47.50 -1.49
C LEU A 287 -11.95 47.93 -0.02
N ASP A 288 -11.38 49.10 0.24
CA ASP A 288 -11.16 49.60 1.59
C ASP A 288 -12.49 49.86 2.33
N GLY A 289 -12.54 49.45 3.60
CA GLY A 289 -13.72 49.61 4.44
C GLY A 289 -14.94 48.75 4.09
N LYS A 290 -14.89 47.89 3.06
CA LYS A 290 -15.97 46.93 2.77
C LYS A 290 -15.96 45.76 3.76
N ASP A 291 -17.14 45.38 4.23
CA ASP A 291 -17.35 44.21 5.07
C ASP A 291 -17.46 42.92 4.23
N ALA A 292 -17.52 41.75 4.88
CA ALA A 292 -17.59 40.46 4.19
C ALA A 292 -18.82 40.35 3.25
N ALA A 293 -19.95 40.94 3.64
CA ALA A 293 -21.16 41.01 2.83
C ALA A 293 -20.95 41.89 1.59
N GLY A 294 -20.42 43.09 1.77
CA GLY A 294 -20.13 44.03 0.68
C GLY A 294 -19.05 43.53 -0.28
N LEU A 295 -18.07 42.74 0.19
CA LEU A 295 -17.10 42.07 -0.68
C LEU A 295 -17.77 40.96 -1.52
N THR A 296 -18.72 40.22 -0.95
CA THR A 296 -19.46 39.18 -1.67
C THR A 296 -20.39 39.77 -2.74
N GLU A 297 -21.07 40.87 -2.42
CA GLU A 297 -21.89 41.61 -3.38
C GLU A 297 -21.05 42.16 -4.53
N LEU A 298 -19.92 42.81 -4.21
CA LEU A 298 -18.99 43.31 -5.21
C LEU A 298 -18.43 42.17 -6.08
N GLN A 299 -18.14 41.01 -5.50
CA GLN A 299 -17.70 39.84 -6.26
C GLN A 299 -18.75 39.40 -7.29
N ALA A 300 -20.04 39.44 -6.94
CA ALA A 300 -21.12 39.11 -7.84
C ALA A 300 -21.24 40.12 -9.00
N GLU A 301 -21.17 41.42 -8.69
CA GLU A 301 -21.19 42.50 -9.67
C GLU A 301 -20.02 42.43 -10.65
N VAL A 302 -18.81 42.19 -10.15
CA VAL A 302 -17.60 42.04 -10.97
C VAL A 302 -17.70 40.82 -11.89
N ARG A 303 -18.17 39.67 -11.37
CA ARG A 303 -18.40 38.46 -12.18
C ARG A 303 -19.44 38.70 -13.27
N GLU A 304 -20.51 39.43 -12.98
CA GLU A 304 -21.50 39.82 -13.99
C GLU A 304 -20.89 40.73 -15.05
N THR A 305 -20.07 41.69 -14.64
CA THR A 305 -19.36 42.62 -15.53
C THR A 305 -18.44 41.86 -16.50
N ILE A 306 -17.65 40.91 -16.01
CA ILE A 306 -16.80 40.03 -16.85
C ILE A 306 -17.65 39.16 -17.80
N ALA A 307 -18.76 38.60 -17.31
CA ALA A 307 -19.68 37.81 -18.13
C ALA A 307 -20.38 38.67 -19.20
N SER A 308 -20.66 39.94 -18.93
CA SER A 308 -21.21 40.88 -19.90
C SER A 308 -20.21 41.20 -21.02
N ALA A 309 -18.93 41.38 -20.68
CA ALA A 309 -17.84 41.58 -21.64
C ALA A 309 -17.68 40.38 -22.56
N SER A 310 -17.71 39.18 -22.00
CA SER A 310 -17.64 37.91 -22.74
C SER A 310 -18.82 37.70 -23.70
N ARG A 311 -19.97 38.33 -23.44
CA ARG A 311 -21.16 38.31 -24.31
C ARG A 311 -21.14 39.37 -25.42
N GLY A 312 -20.03 40.10 -25.58
CA GLY A 312 -19.83 41.06 -26.67
C GLY A 312 -20.10 42.52 -26.30
N ALA A 313 -20.14 42.86 -25.01
CA ALA A 313 -20.16 44.26 -24.59
C ALA A 313 -18.81 44.93 -24.93
N ALA A 314 -18.84 45.91 -25.83
CA ALA A 314 -17.65 46.66 -26.23
C ALA A 314 -17.26 47.70 -25.17
N GLY A 315 -15.97 47.79 -24.84
CA GLY A 315 -15.43 48.83 -23.95
C GLY A 315 -15.21 48.41 -22.50
N VAL A 316 -15.43 47.13 -22.16
CA VAL A 316 -15.09 46.58 -20.83
C VAL A 316 -13.65 46.05 -20.85
N ASP A 317 -12.82 46.55 -19.95
CA ASP A 317 -11.46 46.03 -19.73
C ASP A 317 -11.55 44.76 -18.88
N VAL A 318 -11.50 43.60 -19.55
CA VAL A 318 -11.61 42.29 -18.90
C VAL A 318 -10.43 42.04 -17.96
N GLU A 319 -9.22 42.47 -18.33
CA GLU A 319 -8.00 42.26 -17.53
C GLU A 319 -8.07 43.05 -16.22
N PHE A 320 -8.57 44.29 -16.26
CA PHE A 320 -8.84 45.07 -15.05
C PHE A 320 -9.83 44.37 -14.11
N TRP A 321 -10.98 43.91 -14.62
CA TRP A 321 -12.00 43.28 -13.78
C TRP A 321 -11.59 41.89 -13.27
N GLU A 322 -10.77 41.15 -14.02
CA GLU A 322 -10.14 39.92 -13.55
C GLU A 322 -9.18 40.19 -12.39
N GLU A 323 -8.40 41.28 -12.46
CA GLU A 323 -7.54 41.71 -11.35
C GLU A 323 -8.38 42.13 -10.13
N VAL A 324 -9.45 42.91 -10.33
CA VAL A 324 -10.39 43.28 -9.26
C VAL A 324 -10.97 42.03 -8.61
N ALA A 325 -11.42 41.05 -9.39
CA ALA A 325 -11.98 39.79 -8.88
C ALA A 325 -10.96 39.02 -8.04
N GLN A 326 -9.71 38.94 -8.49
CA GLN A 326 -8.62 38.32 -7.76
C GLN A 326 -8.32 39.05 -6.44
N GLN A 327 -8.30 40.38 -6.45
CA GLN A 327 -8.08 41.18 -5.25
C GLN A 327 -9.23 41.01 -4.25
N ILE A 328 -10.49 40.95 -4.71
CA ILE A 328 -11.65 40.67 -3.84
C ILE A 328 -11.48 39.32 -3.11
N GLU A 329 -11.08 38.26 -3.82
CA GLU A 329 -10.86 36.94 -3.22
C GLU A 329 -9.77 36.98 -2.14
N VAL A 330 -8.71 37.76 -2.35
CA VAL A 330 -7.64 37.95 -1.36
C VAL A 330 -8.15 38.73 -0.14
N TYR A 331 -8.93 39.79 -0.33
CA TYR A 331 -9.52 40.54 0.78
C TYR A 331 -10.50 39.69 1.59
N GLN A 332 -11.34 38.90 0.93
CA GLN A 332 -12.22 37.91 1.58
C GLN A 332 -11.39 36.92 2.40
N ALA A 333 -10.28 36.41 1.84
CA ALA A 333 -9.41 35.48 2.57
C ALA A 333 -8.70 36.12 3.76
N ARG A 334 -8.27 37.40 3.65
CA ARG A 334 -7.69 38.15 4.78
C ARG A 334 -8.71 38.36 5.89
N ALA A 335 -9.95 38.71 5.55
CA ALA A 335 -11.03 38.85 6.51
C ALA A 335 -11.30 37.52 7.22
N ARG A 336 -11.45 36.43 6.46
CA ARG A 336 -11.69 35.10 7.01
C ARG A 336 -10.54 34.59 7.88
N LEU A 337 -9.28 34.83 7.48
CA LEU A 337 -8.11 34.53 8.31
C LEU A 337 -8.08 35.34 9.62
N THR A 338 -8.60 36.57 9.59
CA THR A 338 -8.71 37.39 10.80
C THR A 338 -9.73 36.79 11.75
N GLU A 339 -10.91 36.41 11.26
CA GLU A 339 -11.95 35.73 12.05
C GLU A 339 -11.41 34.44 12.66
N LEU A 340 -10.82 33.55 11.85
CA LEU A 340 -10.24 32.29 12.35
C LEU A 340 -9.16 32.54 13.41
N HIS A 341 -8.34 33.58 13.22
CA HIS A 341 -7.31 33.94 14.19
C HIS A 341 -7.91 34.45 15.50
N GLU A 342 -8.92 35.31 15.44
CA GLU A 342 -9.63 35.83 16.62
C GLU A 342 -10.37 34.70 17.37
N GLU A 343 -10.99 33.76 16.65
CA GLU A 343 -11.57 32.54 17.22
C GLU A 343 -10.52 31.69 17.94
N MET A 344 -9.34 31.48 17.34
CA MET A 344 -8.24 30.78 17.99
C MET A 344 -7.74 31.51 19.25
N LEU A 345 -7.58 32.83 19.19
CA LEU A 345 -7.16 33.62 20.35
C LEU A 345 -8.20 33.57 21.48
N THR A 346 -9.49 33.61 21.14
CA THR A 346 -10.58 33.50 22.12
C THR A 346 -10.57 32.13 22.77
N LYS A 347 -10.49 31.05 21.98
CA LYS A 347 -10.34 29.68 22.51
C LYS A 347 -9.12 29.56 23.43
N LEU A 348 -7.98 30.14 23.04
CA LEU A 348 -6.79 30.13 23.88
C LEU A 348 -6.96 30.95 25.17
N ALA A 349 -7.67 32.07 25.11
CA ALA A 349 -7.97 32.87 26.31
C ALA A 349 -8.90 32.11 27.27
N ASP A 350 -9.99 31.53 26.76
CA ASP A 350 -10.95 30.73 27.54
C ASP A 350 -10.28 29.51 28.19
N LEU A 351 -9.25 28.94 27.54
CA LEU A 351 -8.48 27.80 28.04
C LEU A 351 -7.34 28.20 29.01
N MET A 352 -7.06 29.50 29.15
CA MET A 352 -6.07 30.08 30.08
C MET A 352 -6.70 30.66 31.35
N GLU A 353 -8.00 30.99 31.34
CA GLU A 353 -8.80 31.27 32.54
C GLU A 353 -9.17 29.98 33.29
#